data_AF-A0A7C7FM46-F1
#
_entry.id   AF-A0A7C7FM46-F1
#
_cell.length_a   1.000
_cell.length_b   1.000
_cell.length_c   1.000
_cell.angle_alpha   90.00
_cell.angle_beta   90.00
_cell.angle_gamma   90.00
#
_symmetry.space_group_name_H-M   'P 1'
#
loop_
_entity.id
_entity.type
_entity.pdbx_description
1 polymer ?
#
loop_
_entity_poly.entity_id
_entity_poly.type
_entity_poly.pdbx_seq_one_letter_code
_entity_poly.pdbx_strand_id
1 'polypeptide(L)'
;MLKIRVTDITETPNGVLCVGTRGGGLLILKDDSLYQINASKGLTSDNVNHILMDGQLMWIATNNGLNKVHFTSYDDVEYEIETYTTVDGLTDNEVTETALLNGRLWVATRKGLSIFYPDRVGPGSTPPPVYITDISNIEYSFERKDYNLTYAQNSFVISFIGLSYKDPGNLTYAYKMHGVDTGWHSTSNTSVQYTTLPQGAYEFQVKAINHDKYSSTEAATVTFSIHPPFWHTWWFRLLYIYAAAQVIYMVFRFRVNQITKKAEEREKLNKKMAEMELTALRAQMNPHFIFNTMNSIQDYILKNDADAAQNYLSKFANLIRSILDNSQLGVITIEEEVKALGLYLELESLRFEGKIEYSILVDNSIDTTYDRIPVMLIQPYLENAIWHGLRHKKDKKSLAVNFEATGERLKCTIVDNGVGREEAKRLKKNQGSTHKSQGMHITKERLEILNSSQENKMSVEITDLKAEDGSALGTKVEVYIPIQ
;
A
#
# COMPACT_ATOMS: atom_id res chain seq x y z
N MET A 1 37.75 42.63 -63.63
CA MET A 1 38.90 41.71 -63.80
C MET A 1 38.62 40.44 -63.03
N LEU A 2 38.73 39.28 -63.67
CA LEU A 2 38.71 37.98 -62.99
C LEU A 2 39.83 37.94 -61.94
N LYS A 3 39.49 37.71 -60.66
CA LYS A 3 40.46 37.55 -59.57
C LYS A 3 41.05 36.12 -59.49
N ILE A 4 40.62 35.24 -60.39
CA ILE A 4 40.98 33.83 -60.41
C ILE A 4 42.05 33.62 -61.49
N ARG A 5 43.09 32.85 -61.16
CA ARG A 5 44.18 32.53 -62.09
C ARG A 5 43.66 31.63 -63.20
N VAL A 6 43.76 32.09 -64.44
CA VAL A 6 43.53 31.29 -65.64
C VAL A 6 44.73 30.37 -65.87
N THR A 7 44.47 29.10 -66.13
CA THR A 7 45.48 28.07 -66.37
C THR A 7 45.53 27.67 -67.83
N ASP A 8 44.38 27.64 -68.51
CA ASP A 8 44.29 27.27 -69.91
C ASP A 8 43.06 27.92 -70.57
N ILE A 9 43.08 28.06 -71.89
CA ILE A 9 41.99 28.66 -72.68
C ILE A 9 41.86 27.88 -73.99
N THR A 10 40.65 27.46 -74.30
CA THR A 10 40.32 26.83 -75.59
C THR A 10 38.99 27.36 -76.13
N GLU A 11 38.71 27.06 -77.38
CA GLU A 11 37.49 27.47 -78.08
C GLU A 11 36.80 26.23 -78.64
N THR A 12 35.49 26.11 -78.43
CA THR A 12 34.69 25.03 -78.99
C THR A 12 34.48 25.24 -80.50
N PRO A 13 34.09 24.21 -81.27
CA PRO A 13 33.85 24.35 -82.72
C PRO A 13 32.81 25.41 -83.12
N ASN A 14 31.91 25.81 -82.21
CA ASN A 14 30.90 26.85 -82.42
C ASN A 14 31.30 28.23 -81.86
N GLY A 15 32.57 28.43 -81.48
CA GLY A 15 33.10 29.73 -81.07
C GLY A 15 32.87 30.11 -79.61
N VAL A 16 32.51 29.15 -78.74
CA VAL A 16 32.33 29.37 -77.30
C VAL A 16 33.69 29.26 -76.61
N LEU A 17 34.04 30.24 -75.79
CA LEU A 17 35.32 30.26 -75.10
C LEU A 17 35.24 29.47 -73.79
N CYS A 18 36.14 28.51 -73.63
CA CYS A 18 36.26 27.68 -72.44
C CYS A 18 37.58 27.98 -71.72
N VAL A 19 37.48 28.40 -70.47
CA VAL A 19 38.59 28.92 -69.67
C VAL A 19 38.78 28.02 -68.45
N GLY A 20 39.93 27.36 -68.39
CA GLY A 20 40.38 26.61 -67.23
C GLY A 20 40.92 27.54 -66.16
N THR A 21 40.54 27.29 -64.91
CA THR A 21 40.97 28.14 -63.79
C THR A 21 41.49 27.34 -62.61
N ARG A 22 42.33 27.99 -61.81
CA ARG A 22 42.81 27.45 -60.53
C ARG A 22 41.88 27.88 -59.40
N GLY A 23 40.92 27.03 -59.05
CA GLY A 23 39.98 27.21 -57.95
C GLY A 23 38.57 27.63 -58.37
N GLY A 24 38.33 27.90 -59.66
CA GLY A 24 37.00 28.22 -60.20
C GLY A 24 36.42 27.14 -61.11
N GLY A 25 37.11 26.02 -61.33
CA GLY A 25 36.71 25.01 -62.29
C GLY A 25 36.84 25.47 -63.74
N LEU A 26 35.98 24.94 -64.61
CA LEU A 26 35.82 25.35 -66.00
C LEU A 26 34.82 26.50 -66.08
N LEU A 27 35.24 27.59 -66.71
CA LEU A 27 34.36 28.71 -67.06
C LEU A 27 34.06 28.68 -68.55
N ILE A 28 32.79 28.79 -68.93
CA ILE A 28 32.32 28.82 -70.30
C ILE A 28 31.73 30.22 -70.54
N LEU A 29 32.31 30.96 -71.48
CA LEU A 29 31.89 32.31 -71.85
C LEU A 29 31.16 32.26 -73.19
N LYS A 30 29.86 32.55 -73.16
CA LYS A 30 28.97 32.57 -74.32
C LYS A 30 28.11 33.83 -74.29
N ASP A 31 28.05 34.60 -75.37
CA ASP A 31 27.16 35.78 -75.52
C ASP A 31 27.16 36.70 -74.27
N ASP A 32 28.35 37.07 -73.80
CA ASP A 32 28.62 37.85 -72.57
C ASP A 32 28.15 37.23 -71.23
N SER A 33 27.61 36.00 -71.26
CA SER A 33 27.22 35.22 -70.10
C SER A 33 28.30 34.22 -69.67
N LEU A 34 28.49 34.07 -68.36
CA LEU A 34 29.51 33.20 -67.76
C LEU A 34 28.84 32.00 -67.08
N TYR A 35 29.12 30.80 -67.57
CA TYR A 35 28.71 29.53 -66.95
C TYR A 35 29.90 28.88 -66.26
N GLN A 36 29.66 28.28 -65.10
CA GLN A 36 30.70 27.63 -64.30
C GLN A 36 30.36 26.16 -64.10
N ILE A 37 31.31 25.28 -64.41
CA ILE A 37 31.32 23.86 -64.07
C ILE A 37 32.45 23.65 -63.06
N ASN A 38 32.10 23.17 -61.87
CA ASN A 38 33.01 23.00 -60.72
C ASN A 38 32.76 21.64 -60.06
N ALA A 39 33.41 21.35 -58.93
CA ALA A 39 33.31 20.06 -58.26
C ALA A 39 31.88 19.73 -57.79
N SER A 40 31.12 20.74 -57.35
CA SER A 40 29.71 20.57 -56.98
C SER A 40 28.81 20.20 -58.16
N LYS A 41 29.28 20.45 -59.39
CA LYS A 41 28.58 20.21 -60.66
C LYS A 41 29.17 19.06 -61.49
N GLY A 42 30.06 18.26 -60.89
CA GLY A 42 30.53 16.99 -61.46
C GLY A 42 32.02 16.91 -61.78
N LEU A 43 32.80 17.99 -61.73
CA LEU A 43 34.26 17.88 -61.89
C LEU A 43 34.91 17.18 -60.68
N THR A 44 36.04 16.51 -60.91
CA THR A 44 36.83 15.93 -59.81
C THR A 44 37.57 16.98 -58.96
N SER A 45 37.85 18.18 -59.50
CA SER A 45 38.45 19.30 -58.77
C SER A 45 38.12 20.65 -59.39
N ASP A 46 38.11 21.71 -58.58
CA ASP A 46 38.01 23.11 -59.04
C ASP A 46 39.33 23.65 -59.62
N ASN A 47 40.42 22.87 -59.55
CA ASN A 47 41.72 23.23 -60.11
C ASN A 47 41.90 22.54 -61.46
N VAL A 48 41.60 23.26 -62.54
CA VAL A 48 41.82 22.81 -63.91
C VAL A 48 43.27 23.10 -64.30
N ASN A 49 43.99 22.09 -64.79
CA ASN A 49 45.38 22.20 -65.20
C ASN A 49 45.52 22.35 -66.72
N HIS A 50 44.69 21.65 -67.50
CA HIS A 50 44.73 21.66 -68.96
C HIS A 50 43.36 21.27 -69.53
N ILE A 51 43.01 21.81 -70.69
CA ILE A 51 41.77 21.52 -71.43
C ILE A 51 42.14 21.09 -72.85
N LEU A 52 41.74 19.87 -73.22
CA LEU A 52 41.92 19.34 -74.57
C LEU A 52 40.55 19.17 -75.22
N MET A 53 40.35 19.82 -76.37
CA MET A 53 39.13 19.69 -77.17
C MET A 53 39.31 18.67 -78.29
N ASP A 54 38.32 17.78 -78.45
CA ASP A 54 38.23 16.81 -79.55
C ASP A 54 36.79 16.72 -80.06
N GLY A 55 36.46 17.54 -81.06
CA GLY A 55 35.10 17.61 -81.61
C GLY A 55 34.08 18.09 -80.56
N GLN A 56 33.17 17.19 -80.15
CA GLN A 56 32.17 17.46 -79.10
C GLN A 56 32.59 16.98 -77.69
N LEU A 57 33.75 16.36 -77.59
CA LEU A 57 34.32 15.88 -76.34
C LEU A 57 35.37 16.85 -75.83
N MET A 58 35.30 17.16 -74.55
CA MET A 58 36.29 17.99 -73.86
C MET A 58 36.92 17.18 -72.73
N TRP A 59 38.24 17.07 -72.76
CA TRP A 59 39.03 16.44 -71.71
C TRP A 59 39.60 17.51 -70.81
N ILE A 60 39.28 17.44 -69.53
CA ILE A 60 39.67 18.42 -68.52
C ILE A 60 40.57 17.72 -67.49
N ALA A 61 41.86 18.05 -67.55
CA ALA A 61 42.85 17.63 -66.57
C ALA A 61 42.70 18.45 -65.29
N THR A 62 42.65 17.79 -64.13
CA THR A 62 42.53 18.46 -62.84
C THR A 62 43.45 17.83 -61.80
N ASN A 63 43.52 18.43 -60.61
CA ASN A 63 44.30 17.89 -59.49
C ASN A 63 43.76 16.56 -58.91
N ASN A 64 42.53 16.16 -59.20
CA ASN A 64 41.93 14.95 -58.61
C ASN A 64 41.40 13.96 -59.66
N GLY A 65 41.82 14.11 -60.92
CA GLY A 65 41.52 13.17 -61.99
C GLY A 65 41.33 13.85 -63.33
N LEU A 66 40.98 13.04 -64.31
CA LEU A 66 40.63 13.44 -65.66
C LEU A 66 39.11 13.45 -65.81
N ASN A 67 38.55 14.47 -66.44
CA ASN A 67 37.11 14.59 -66.68
C ASN A 67 36.87 14.61 -68.19
N LYS A 68 35.97 13.76 -68.68
CA LYS A 68 35.48 13.78 -70.05
C LYS A 68 34.09 14.42 -70.02
N VAL A 69 34.01 15.61 -70.59
CA VAL A 69 32.77 16.36 -70.71
C VAL A 69 32.25 16.20 -72.13
N HIS A 70 31.06 15.63 -72.26
CA HIS A 70 30.33 15.56 -73.52
C HIS A 70 29.23 16.62 -73.49
N PHE A 71 29.32 17.62 -74.36
CA PHE A 71 28.30 18.65 -74.48
C PHE A 71 27.18 18.15 -75.40
N THR A 72 25.99 17.91 -74.83
CA THR A 72 24.80 17.49 -75.58
C THR A 72 24.13 18.68 -76.27
N SER A 73 24.18 19.86 -75.64
CA SER A 73 23.79 21.14 -76.22
C SER A 73 24.76 22.21 -75.74
N TYR A 74 25.55 22.77 -76.67
CA TYR A 74 26.30 23.99 -76.39
C TYR A 74 25.37 25.20 -76.20
N ASP A 75 24.14 25.12 -76.71
CA ASP A 75 23.23 26.24 -76.65
C ASP A 75 22.66 26.47 -75.26
N ASP A 76 22.30 25.38 -74.58
CA ASP A 76 21.74 25.37 -73.23
C ASP A 76 22.77 25.00 -72.15
N VAL A 77 24.03 24.77 -72.55
CA VAL A 77 25.12 24.29 -71.69
C VAL A 77 24.71 23.02 -70.96
N GLU A 78 24.11 22.08 -71.70
CA GLU A 78 23.82 20.74 -71.22
C GLU A 78 25.01 19.82 -71.48
N TYR A 79 25.39 19.06 -70.46
CA TYR A 79 26.58 18.24 -70.51
C TYR A 79 26.45 16.98 -69.64
N GLU A 80 27.20 15.96 -70.03
CA GLU A 80 27.45 14.76 -69.23
C GLU A 80 28.94 14.71 -68.89
N ILE A 81 29.27 14.35 -67.64
CA ILE A 81 30.66 14.23 -67.17
C ILE A 81 30.92 12.78 -66.77
N GLU A 82 31.90 12.18 -67.43
CA GLU A 82 32.56 10.96 -66.97
C GLU A 82 33.90 11.31 -66.31
N THR A 83 34.20 10.70 -65.16
CA THR A 83 35.43 10.97 -64.42
C THR A 83 36.33 9.76 -64.42
N TYR A 84 37.63 9.99 -64.55
CA TYR A 84 38.66 8.97 -64.50
C TYR A 84 39.68 9.32 -63.42
N THR A 85 39.96 8.36 -62.55
CA THR A 85 40.85 8.46 -61.40
C THR A 85 41.81 7.26 -61.36
N THR A 86 42.61 7.16 -60.30
CA THR A 86 43.44 5.98 -60.04
C THR A 86 42.62 4.70 -59.92
N VAL A 87 41.35 4.79 -59.50
CA VAL A 87 40.41 3.66 -59.44
C VAL A 87 40.09 3.12 -60.84
N ASP A 88 40.14 3.98 -61.85
CA ASP A 88 39.92 3.64 -63.26
C ASP A 88 41.22 3.21 -63.97
N GLY A 89 42.34 3.21 -63.26
CA GLY A 89 43.65 2.84 -63.78
C GLY A 89 44.57 4.01 -64.16
N LEU A 90 44.22 5.26 -63.81
CA LEU A 90 45.20 6.35 -63.89
C LEU A 90 46.39 6.08 -62.96
N THR A 91 47.58 6.52 -63.37
CA THR A 91 48.83 6.36 -62.60
C THR A 91 48.88 7.28 -61.37
N ASP A 92 48.22 8.44 -61.43
CA ASP A 92 48.01 9.37 -60.32
C ASP A 92 46.80 10.27 -60.63
N ASN A 93 46.14 10.79 -59.58
CA ASN A 93 44.99 11.68 -59.74
C ASN A 93 45.37 13.11 -60.12
N GLU A 94 46.61 13.55 -59.85
CA GLU A 94 47.07 14.87 -60.27
C GLU A 94 47.44 14.85 -61.75
N VAL A 95 46.45 15.14 -62.61
CA VAL A 95 46.61 15.21 -64.06
C VAL A 95 47.06 16.61 -64.46
N THR A 96 48.19 16.70 -65.13
CA THR A 96 48.85 17.96 -65.51
C THR A 96 48.53 18.38 -66.95
N GLU A 97 48.52 17.45 -67.89
CA GLU A 97 48.35 17.72 -69.32
C GLU A 97 47.75 16.50 -70.04
N THR A 98 47.07 16.73 -71.16
CA THR A 98 46.46 15.68 -71.97
C THR A 98 46.71 15.93 -73.46
N ALA A 99 47.01 14.88 -74.22
CA ALA A 99 47.17 14.96 -75.67
C ALA A 99 46.48 13.79 -76.38
N LEU A 100 45.80 14.05 -77.50
CA LEU A 100 45.23 13.01 -78.34
C LEU A 100 46.13 12.78 -79.56
N LEU A 101 46.68 11.57 -79.68
CA LEU A 101 47.58 11.20 -80.78
C LEU A 101 47.26 9.79 -81.27
N ASN A 102 46.99 9.65 -82.57
CA ASN A 102 46.68 8.38 -83.23
C ASN A 102 45.52 7.61 -82.55
N GLY A 103 44.48 8.34 -82.13
CA GLY A 103 43.32 7.79 -81.43
C GLY A 103 43.58 7.33 -79.99
N ARG A 104 44.78 7.59 -79.44
CA ARG A 104 45.10 7.34 -78.02
C ARG A 104 45.11 8.65 -77.27
N LEU A 105 44.46 8.66 -76.11
CA LEU A 105 44.58 9.75 -75.16
C LEU A 105 45.78 9.48 -74.25
N TRP A 106 46.71 10.42 -74.26
CA TRP A 106 47.88 10.47 -73.41
C TRP A 106 47.59 11.42 -72.25
N VAL A 107 47.77 10.95 -71.03
CA VAL A 107 47.39 11.65 -69.81
C VAL A 107 48.63 11.74 -68.92
N ALA A 108 49.23 12.92 -68.86
CA ALA A 108 50.41 13.19 -68.05
C ALA A 108 50.00 13.44 -66.60
N THR A 109 50.47 12.59 -65.69
CA THR A 109 50.19 12.68 -64.25
C THR A 109 51.48 12.98 -63.50
N ARG A 110 51.40 13.37 -62.23
CA ARG A 110 52.61 13.59 -61.40
C ARG A 110 53.48 12.34 -61.20
N LYS A 111 52.94 11.13 -61.39
CA LYS A 111 53.69 9.87 -61.23
C LYS A 111 53.99 9.16 -62.55
N GLY A 112 53.73 9.78 -63.69
CA GLY A 112 54.05 9.21 -64.99
C GLY A 112 52.99 9.51 -66.04
N LEU A 113 52.78 8.55 -66.94
CA LEU A 113 51.94 8.72 -68.13
C LEU A 113 50.94 7.58 -68.20
N SER A 114 49.66 7.92 -68.28
CA SER A 114 48.58 6.98 -68.55
C SER A 114 48.15 7.09 -70.02
N ILE A 115 47.90 5.95 -70.67
CA ILE A 115 47.56 5.91 -72.10
C ILE A 115 46.39 4.95 -72.30
N PHE A 116 45.34 5.41 -72.96
CA PHE A 116 44.21 4.55 -73.32
C PHE A 116 43.52 5.01 -74.60
N TYR A 117 42.62 4.16 -75.10
CA TYR A 117 41.76 4.48 -76.24
C TYR A 117 40.38 4.91 -75.70
N PRO A 118 39.97 6.18 -75.84
CA PRO A 118 38.70 6.65 -75.30
C PRO A 118 37.48 5.80 -75.72
N ASP A 119 37.42 5.40 -76.99
CA ASP A 119 36.29 4.63 -77.54
C ASP A 119 36.24 3.17 -77.05
N ARG A 120 37.27 2.70 -76.34
CA ARG A 120 37.36 1.34 -75.81
C ARG A 120 37.10 1.25 -74.32
N VAL A 121 36.93 2.39 -73.65
CA VAL A 121 36.55 2.44 -72.23
C VAL A 121 35.04 2.53 -72.17
N GLY A 122 34.39 1.40 -71.90
CA GLY A 122 32.93 1.36 -71.74
C GLY A 122 32.47 1.92 -70.39
N PRO A 123 31.19 2.32 -70.25
CA PRO A 123 30.57 2.65 -68.98
C PRO A 123 30.35 1.35 -68.18
N GLY A 124 31.43 0.75 -67.70
CA GLY A 124 31.46 -0.63 -67.24
C GLY A 124 31.60 -0.73 -65.74
N SER A 125 30.63 -0.19 -64.98
CA SER A 125 30.54 -0.51 -63.56
C SER A 125 29.42 -1.51 -63.33
N THR A 126 29.75 -2.64 -62.70
CA THR A 126 28.74 -3.61 -62.29
C THR A 126 28.18 -3.23 -60.93
N PRO A 127 26.84 -3.30 -60.75
CA PRO A 127 26.23 -3.22 -59.43
C PRO A 127 26.93 -4.17 -58.43
N PRO A 128 27.45 -3.66 -57.31
CA PRO A 128 28.15 -4.50 -56.36
C PRO A 128 27.15 -5.45 -55.67
N PRO A 129 27.38 -6.77 -55.62
CA PRO A 129 26.57 -7.63 -54.76
C PRO A 129 26.89 -7.31 -53.30
N VAL A 130 25.90 -7.47 -52.43
CA VAL A 130 26.01 -7.21 -50.99
C VAL A 130 25.55 -8.44 -50.21
N TYR A 131 26.28 -8.77 -49.15
CA TYR A 131 26.01 -9.91 -48.29
C TYR A 131 26.03 -9.45 -46.83
N ILE A 132 25.05 -9.89 -46.06
CA ILE A 132 25.11 -9.79 -44.60
C ILE A 132 26.02 -10.94 -44.14
N THR A 133 27.01 -10.64 -43.30
CA THR A 133 28.06 -11.60 -42.93
C THR A 133 27.94 -12.10 -41.50
N ASP A 134 27.47 -11.23 -40.59
CA ASP A 134 27.37 -11.56 -39.18
C ASP A 134 26.29 -10.74 -38.49
N ILE A 135 25.67 -11.31 -37.45
CA ILE A 135 24.87 -10.56 -36.49
C ILE A 135 25.42 -10.87 -35.11
N SER A 136 26.31 -10.01 -34.64
CA SER A 136 26.98 -10.20 -33.36
C SER A 136 26.01 -10.07 -32.18
N ASN A 137 26.34 -10.72 -31.07
CA ASN A 137 25.53 -10.86 -29.85
C ASN A 137 24.37 -11.88 -29.95
N ILE A 138 24.36 -12.68 -31.04
CA ILE A 138 23.45 -13.79 -31.26
C ILE A 138 24.32 -15.06 -31.37
N GLU A 139 24.18 -16.03 -30.46
CA GLU A 139 24.97 -17.29 -30.45
C GLU A 139 24.67 -18.24 -31.63
N TYR A 140 23.89 -17.80 -32.62
CA TYR A 140 23.44 -18.64 -33.72
C TYR A 140 24.42 -18.58 -34.90
N SER A 141 24.73 -19.75 -35.46
CA SER A 141 25.44 -19.84 -36.75
C SER A 141 24.58 -19.21 -37.87
N PHE A 142 25.24 -18.52 -38.79
CA PHE A 142 24.66 -17.71 -39.87
C PHE A 142 23.88 -18.51 -40.95
N GLU A 143 23.55 -19.77 -40.69
CA GLU A 143 22.83 -20.65 -41.63
C GLU A 143 21.30 -20.44 -41.62
N ARG A 144 20.74 -19.74 -40.62
CA ARG A 144 19.29 -19.46 -40.55
C ARG A 144 18.94 -18.07 -41.09
N LYS A 145 17.85 -18.01 -41.87
CA LYS A 145 17.24 -16.76 -42.35
C LYS A 145 16.28 -16.13 -41.33
N ASP A 146 15.83 -16.90 -40.33
CA ASP A 146 14.91 -16.45 -39.28
C ASP A 146 15.50 -16.65 -37.88
N TYR A 147 15.70 -15.54 -37.16
CA TYR A 147 16.19 -15.54 -35.79
C TYR A 147 15.05 -15.23 -34.81
N ASN A 148 14.84 -16.13 -33.84
CA ASN A 148 13.90 -15.91 -32.74
C ASN A 148 14.70 -15.51 -31.49
N LEU A 149 14.64 -14.23 -31.16
CA LEU A 149 15.41 -13.61 -30.09
C LEU A 149 14.59 -13.50 -28.82
N THR A 150 15.25 -13.73 -27.69
CA THR A 150 14.67 -13.48 -26.37
C THR A 150 14.62 -11.97 -26.10
N TYR A 151 13.78 -11.54 -25.16
CA TYR A 151 13.69 -10.14 -24.75
C TYR A 151 15.05 -9.52 -24.34
N ALA A 152 15.97 -10.33 -23.80
CA ALA A 152 17.31 -9.87 -23.41
C ALA A 152 18.27 -9.67 -24.59
N GLN A 153 17.96 -10.27 -25.75
CA GLN A 153 18.75 -10.19 -26.98
C GLN A 153 18.19 -9.08 -27.89
N ASN A 154 18.01 -7.88 -27.35
CA ASN A 154 17.43 -6.73 -28.03
C ASN A 154 18.45 -5.69 -28.52
N SER A 155 19.75 -6.03 -28.42
CA SER A 155 20.88 -5.22 -28.88
C SER A 155 21.82 -6.10 -29.70
N PHE A 156 22.10 -5.72 -30.94
CA PHE A 156 22.97 -6.46 -31.84
C PHE A 156 23.62 -5.54 -32.87
N VAL A 157 24.73 -6.00 -33.45
CA VAL A 157 25.41 -5.33 -34.56
C VAL A 157 25.29 -6.21 -35.80
N ILE A 158 24.74 -5.66 -36.87
CA ILE A 158 24.64 -6.32 -38.17
C ILE A 158 25.84 -5.91 -39.00
N SER A 159 26.64 -6.89 -39.40
CA SER A 159 27.79 -6.71 -40.28
C SER A 159 27.46 -7.17 -41.69
N PHE A 160 27.94 -6.43 -42.68
CA PHE A 160 27.70 -6.68 -44.10
C PHE A 160 28.92 -6.30 -44.94
N ILE A 161 29.05 -6.92 -46.09
CA ILE A 161 30.13 -6.65 -47.05
C ILE A 161 29.57 -6.56 -48.46
N GLY A 162 29.95 -5.50 -49.16
CA GLY A 162 29.77 -5.39 -50.60
C GLY A 162 31.04 -5.82 -51.33
N LEU A 163 30.90 -6.44 -52.49
CA LEU A 163 32.05 -6.82 -53.32
C LEU A 163 32.22 -5.81 -54.46
N SER A 164 33.37 -5.15 -54.48
CA SER A 164 33.81 -4.28 -55.57
C SER A 164 35.23 -4.66 -55.96
N TYR A 165 35.43 -5.03 -57.23
CA TYR A 165 36.73 -5.39 -57.77
C TYR A 165 37.50 -4.18 -58.30
N LYS A 166 36.78 -3.14 -58.76
CA LYS A 166 37.36 -1.92 -59.31
C LYS A 166 37.88 -1.00 -58.21
N ASP A 167 37.13 -0.90 -57.11
CA ASP A 167 37.49 -0.07 -55.94
C ASP A 167 37.33 -0.86 -54.64
N PRO A 168 38.30 -1.73 -54.29
CA PRO A 168 38.21 -2.57 -53.10
C PRO A 168 38.12 -1.73 -51.82
N GLY A 169 37.05 -1.93 -51.03
CA GLY A 169 36.87 -1.30 -49.73
C GLY A 169 36.20 0.08 -49.74
N ASN A 170 36.06 0.74 -50.89
CA ASN A 170 35.40 2.04 -51.01
C ASN A 170 33.97 1.89 -51.54
N LEU A 171 33.10 1.30 -50.72
CA LEU A 171 31.68 1.20 -50.98
C LEU A 171 30.89 2.07 -50.00
N THR A 172 29.82 2.69 -50.50
CA THR A 172 28.80 3.29 -49.64
C THR A 172 27.64 2.33 -49.51
N TYR A 173 27.10 2.17 -48.31
CA TYR A 173 25.98 1.29 -48.06
C TYR A 173 24.73 2.11 -47.75
N ALA A 174 23.60 1.73 -48.34
CA ALA A 174 22.29 2.22 -47.96
C ALA A 174 21.58 1.12 -47.16
N TYR A 175 21.11 1.41 -45.96
CA TYR A 175 20.41 0.43 -45.11
C TYR A 175 19.12 0.98 -44.52
N LYS A 176 18.22 0.08 -44.11
CA LYS A 176 16.98 0.39 -43.42
C LYS A 176 16.50 -0.78 -42.56
N MET A 177 15.99 -0.49 -41.36
CA MET A 177 15.25 -1.43 -40.51
C MET A 177 13.74 -1.19 -40.60
N HIS A 178 13.00 -2.11 -41.20
CA HIS A 178 11.55 -2.06 -41.23
C HIS A 178 10.97 -2.21 -39.81
N GLY A 179 10.05 -1.33 -39.44
CA GLY A 179 9.49 -1.26 -38.07
C GLY A 179 10.23 -0.31 -37.13
N VAL A 180 11.36 0.27 -37.54
CA VAL A 180 12.17 1.22 -36.74
C VAL A 180 12.46 2.48 -37.53
N ASP A 181 13.01 2.34 -38.74
CA ASP A 181 13.46 3.45 -39.56
C ASP A 181 12.36 3.96 -40.49
N THR A 182 12.28 5.28 -40.65
CA THR A 182 11.33 5.93 -41.58
C THR A 182 11.83 5.91 -43.02
N GLY A 183 13.14 6.00 -43.25
CA GLY A 183 13.79 6.08 -44.56
C GLY A 183 15.06 5.24 -44.67
N TRP A 184 15.77 5.35 -45.79
CA TRP A 184 17.09 4.75 -45.97
C TRP A 184 18.16 5.64 -45.36
N HIS A 185 19.14 5.02 -44.69
CA HIS A 185 20.32 5.66 -44.13
C HIS A 185 21.56 5.27 -44.94
N SER A 186 22.56 6.14 -45.01
CA SER A 186 23.81 5.89 -45.74
C SER A 186 25.02 5.83 -44.80
N THR A 187 25.92 4.89 -45.03
CA THR A 187 27.15 4.72 -44.25
C THR A 187 28.28 4.14 -45.09
N SER A 188 29.52 4.49 -44.78
CA SER A 188 30.72 3.83 -45.34
C SER A 188 31.18 2.65 -44.48
N ASN A 189 30.61 2.48 -43.28
CA ASN A 189 30.97 1.38 -42.39
C ASN A 189 30.33 0.07 -42.87
N THR A 190 31.03 -1.04 -42.64
CA THR A 190 30.56 -2.41 -42.93
C THR A 190 29.70 -3.00 -41.81
N SER A 191 29.24 -2.18 -40.88
CA SER A 191 28.36 -2.61 -39.79
C SER A 191 27.47 -1.49 -39.27
N VAL A 192 26.30 -1.86 -38.75
CA VAL A 192 25.33 -0.97 -38.10
C VAL A 192 24.87 -1.59 -36.80
N GLN A 193 24.83 -0.77 -35.74
CA GLN A 193 24.42 -1.19 -34.39
C GLN A 193 23.00 -0.70 -34.07
N TYR A 194 22.18 -1.61 -33.54
CA TYR A 194 20.89 -1.29 -32.91
C TYR A 194 20.98 -1.64 -31.43
N THR A 195 20.80 -0.64 -30.56
CA THR A 195 21.02 -0.76 -29.11
C THR A 195 19.79 -1.20 -28.33
N THR A 196 18.58 -0.88 -28.79
CA THR A 196 17.35 -1.27 -28.08
C THR A 196 16.20 -1.35 -29.06
N LEU A 197 15.77 -2.57 -29.35
CA LEU A 197 14.55 -2.82 -30.11
C LEU A 197 13.44 -3.37 -29.19
N PRO A 198 12.21 -2.84 -29.30
CA PRO A 198 11.08 -3.42 -28.59
C PRO A 198 10.72 -4.83 -29.09
N GLN A 199 9.83 -5.51 -28.40
CA GLN A 199 9.27 -6.76 -28.89
C GLN A 199 8.55 -6.55 -30.23
N GLY A 200 8.71 -7.46 -31.18
CA GLY A 200 8.16 -7.29 -32.53
C GLY A 200 8.89 -8.12 -33.57
N ALA A 201 8.42 -8.03 -34.81
CA ALA A 201 9.07 -8.59 -35.99
C ALA A 201 9.77 -7.47 -36.76
N TYR A 202 11.00 -7.74 -37.19
CA TYR A 202 11.87 -6.78 -37.86
C TYR A 202 12.46 -7.36 -39.13
N GLU A 203 12.72 -6.49 -40.10
CA GLU A 203 13.40 -6.82 -41.35
C GLU A 203 14.48 -5.76 -41.62
N PHE A 204 15.73 -6.20 -41.63
CA PHE A 204 16.85 -5.34 -42.00
C PHE A 204 17.18 -5.52 -43.49
N GLN A 205 17.35 -4.41 -44.20
CA GLN A 205 17.72 -4.38 -45.62
C GLN A 205 18.98 -3.55 -45.82
N VAL A 206 19.89 -4.01 -46.68
CA VAL A 206 21.09 -3.26 -47.06
C VAL A 206 21.39 -3.39 -48.56
N LYS A 207 21.85 -2.30 -49.16
CA LYS A 207 22.36 -2.21 -50.54
C LYS A 207 23.77 -1.63 -50.52
N ALA A 208 24.63 -2.09 -51.41
CA ALA A 208 25.93 -1.48 -51.66
C ALA A 208 25.85 -0.55 -52.87
N ILE A 209 26.58 0.55 -52.82
CA ILE A 209 26.67 1.58 -53.86
C ILE A 209 28.16 1.77 -54.14
N ASN A 210 28.55 1.57 -55.40
CA ASN A 210 29.94 1.70 -55.82
C ASN A 210 30.34 3.16 -56.13
N HIS A 211 31.62 3.36 -56.41
CA HIS A 211 32.19 4.66 -56.79
C HIS A 211 31.42 5.33 -57.95
N ASP A 212 31.00 4.53 -58.92
CA ASP A 212 30.27 4.96 -60.11
C ASP A 212 28.76 5.17 -59.84
N LYS A 213 28.34 5.19 -58.56
CA LYS A 213 26.96 5.38 -58.07
C LYS A 213 25.96 4.30 -58.49
N TYR A 214 26.41 3.15 -58.98
CA TYR A 214 25.56 2.00 -59.20
C TYR A 214 25.26 1.31 -57.88
N SER A 215 23.96 1.18 -57.58
CA SER A 215 23.44 0.43 -56.44
C SER A 215 23.30 -1.05 -56.79
N SER A 216 23.48 -1.93 -55.80
CA SER A 216 23.09 -3.35 -55.86
C SER A 216 21.68 -3.50 -56.45
N THR A 217 21.51 -4.51 -57.31
CA THR A 217 20.23 -4.84 -57.95
C THR A 217 19.20 -5.31 -56.93
N GLU A 218 19.64 -6.12 -55.97
CA GLU A 218 18.83 -6.64 -54.87
C GLU A 218 19.41 -6.17 -53.53
N ALA A 219 18.53 -5.93 -52.54
CA ALA A 219 18.97 -5.69 -51.18
C ALA A 219 19.21 -7.03 -50.48
N ALA A 220 20.28 -7.15 -49.71
CA ALA A 220 20.42 -8.26 -48.78
C ALA A 220 19.49 -8.02 -47.58
N THR A 221 18.70 -9.03 -47.24
CA THR A 221 17.66 -8.94 -46.21
C THR A 221 17.83 -10.00 -45.12
N VAL A 222 17.56 -9.64 -43.87
CA VAL A 222 17.46 -10.60 -42.75
C VAL A 222 16.26 -10.29 -41.87
N THR A 223 15.53 -11.34 -41.47
CA THR A 223 14.32 -11.26 -40.65
C THR A 223 14.57 -11.84 -39.27
N PHE A 224 14.05 -11.17 -38.24
CA PHE A 224 14.12 -11.66 -36.86
C PHE A 224 12.95 -11.18 -36.02
N SER A 225 12.62 -11.93 -34.98
CA SER A 225 11.54 -11.61 -34.05
C SER A 225 12.03 -11.57 -32.61
N ILE A 226 11.61 -10.57 -31.84
CA ILE A 226 11.93 -10.41 -30.42
C ILE A 226 10.69 -10.74 -29.59
N HIS A 227 10.75 -11.83 -28.82
CA HIS A 227 9.63 -12.27 -27.99
C HIS A 227 9.41 -11.39 -26.74
N PRO A 228 8.16 -11.28 -26.26
CA PRO A 228 7.84 -10.60 -25.01
C PRO A 228 8.54 -11.26 -23.81
N PRO A 229 8.87 -10.51 -22.76
CA PRO A 229 9.46 -11.08 -21.56
C PRO A 229 8.46 -11.98 -20.83
N PHE A 230 8.97 -12.96 -20.06
CA PHE A 230 8.13 -13.99 -19.45
C PHE A 230 7.07 -13.44 -18.50
N TRP A 231 7.31 -12.30 -17.82
CA TRP A 231 6.34 -11.67 -16.93
C TRP A 231 5.13 -11.04 -17.64
N HIS A 232 5.20 -10.85 -18.96
CA HIS A 232 4.07 -10.38 -19.77
C HIS A 232 3.24 -11.53 -20.38
N THR A 233 3.64 -12.79 -20.18
CA THR A 233 2.91 -13.96 -20.68
C THR A 233 1.62 -14.24 -19.89
N TRP A 234 0.63 -14.88 -20.53
CA TRP A 234 -0.69 -15.10 -19.92
C TRP A 234 -0.65 -15.97 -18.64
N TRP A 235 0.20 -16.99 -18.60
CA TRP A 235 0.30 -17.88 -17.45
C TRP A 235 0.89 -17.15 -16.24
N PHE A 236 1.86 -16.26 -16.46
CA PHE A 236 2.43 -15.44 -15.40
C PHE A 236 1.40 -14.42 -14.87
N ARG A 237 0.50 -13.95 -15.75
CA ARG A 237 -0.61 -13.10 -15.30
C ARG A 237 -1.57 -13.82 -14.36
N LEU A 238 -1.90 -15.07 -14.66
CA LEU A 238 -2.70 -15.91 -13.77
C LEU A 238 -2.02 -16.13 -12.41
N LEU A 239 -0.69 -16.23 -12.39
CA LEU A 239 0.08 -16.45 -11.17
C LEU A 239 -0.05 -15.29 -10.18
N TYR A 240 0.01 -14.02 -10.62
CA TYR A 240 -0.21 -12.90 -9.70
C TYR A 240 -1.67 -12.78 -9.25
N ILE A 241 -2.64 -13.13 -10.11
CA ILE A 241 -4.07 -13.19 -9.73
C ILE A 241 -4.27 -14.22 -8.62
N TYR A 242 -3.67 -15.40 -8.79
CA TYR A 242 -3.71 -16.46 -7.77
C TYR A 242 -3.06 -16.01 -6.46
N ALA A 243 -1.88 -15.39 -6.52
CA ALA A 243 -1.21 -14.85 -5.34
C ALA A 243 -2.07 -13.80 -4.61
N ALA A 244 -2.71 -12.89 -5.35
CA ALA A 244 -3.64 -11.91 -4.79
C ALA A 244 -4.85 -12.58 -4.11
N ALA A 245 -5.44 -13.60 -4.74
CA ALA A 245 -6.54 -14.36 -4.16
C ALA A 245 -6.13 -15.10 -2.86
N GLN A 246 -4.92 -15.67 -2.82
CA GLN A 246 -4.38 -16.30 -1.61
C GLN A 246 -4.19 -15.31 -0.47
N VAL A 247 -3.68 -14.11 -0.73
CA VAL A 247 -3.55 -13.05 0.28
C VAL A 247 -4.92 -12.64 0.83
N ILE A 248 -5.91 -12.42 -0.05
CA ILE A 248 -7.29 -12.09 0.36
C ILE A 248 -7.87 -13.21 1.23
N TYR A 249 -7.70 -14.48 0.82
CA TYR A 249 -8.16 -15.63 1.59
C TYR A 249 -7.51 -15.71 2.97
N MET A 250 -6.19 -15.48 3.08
CA MET A 250 -5.49 -15.46 4.36
C MET A 250 -6.00 -14.35 5.28
N VAL A 251 -6.19 -13.13 4.76
CA VAL A 251 -6.75 -12.00 5.54
C VAL A 251 -8.17 -12.31 6.01
N PHE A 252 -9.01 -12.88 5.14
CA PHE A 252 -10.36 -13.30 5.48
C PHE A 252 -10.35 -14.36 6.61
N ARG A 253 -9.56 -15.42 6.47
CA ARG A 253 -9.41 -16.46 7.49
C ARG A 253 -8.90 -15.91 8.83
N PHE A 254 -7.93 -15.00 8.78
CA PHE A 254 -7.41 -14.34 9.97
C PHE A 254 -8.47 -13.48 10.66
N ARG A 255 -9.26 -12.71 9.90
CA ARG A 255 -10.38 -11.91 10.43
C ARG A 255 -11.45 -12.78 11.07
N VAL A 256 -11.87 -13.85 10.40
CA VAL A 256 -12.87 -14.79 10.94
C VAL A 256 -12.39 -15.39 12.26
N ASN A 257 -11.13 -15.85 12.33
CA ASN A 257 -10.56 -16.41 13.56
C ASN A 257 -10.46 -15.38 14.70
N GLN A 258 -10.26 -14.10 14.41
CA GLN A 258 -10.29 -13.06 15.45
C GLN A 258 -11.70 -12.81 15.97
N ILE A 259 -12.70 -12.82 15.09
CA ILE A 259 -14.11 -12.61 15.46
C ILE A 259 -14.59 -13.77 16.33
N THR A 260 -14.30 -15.01 15.95
CA THR A 260 -14.69 -16.19 16.73
C THR A 260 -14.05 -16.19 18.12
N LYS A 261 -12.75 -15.89 18.24
CA LYS A 261 -12.08 -15.77 19.55
C LYS A 261 -12.71 -14.72 20.46
N LYS A 262 -13.02 -13.53 19.91
CA LYS A 262 -13.69 -12.48 20.69
C LYS A 262 -15.10 -12.89 21.12
N ALA A 263 -15.83 -13.63 20.29
CA ALA A 263 -17.14 -14.15 20.64
C ALA A 263 -17.05 -15.17 21.80
N GLU A 264 -16.09 -16.09 21.75
CA GLU A 264 -15.85 -17.06 22.82
C GLU A 264 -15.46 -16.39 24.15
N GLU A 265 -14.60 -15.36 24.12
CA GLU A 265 -14.23 -14.59 25.30
C GLU A 265 -15.44 -13.86 25.91
N ARG A 266 -16.28 -13.26 25.06
CA ARG A 266 -17.50 -12.58 25.50
C ARG A 266 -18.51 -13.56 26.12
N GLU A 267 -18.64 -14.75 25.55
CA GLU A 267 -19.49 -15.81 26.11
C GLU A 267 -19.01 -16.25 27.50
N LYS A 268 -17.70 -16.47 27.67
CA LYS A 268 -17.10 -16.81 28.97
C LYS A 268 -17.33 -15.71 30.00
N LEU A 269 -17.18 -14.45 29.62
CA LEU A 269 -17.42 -13.31 30.51
C LEU A 269 -18.89 -13.25 30.94
N ASN A 270 -19.83 -13.41 30.01
CA ASN A 270 -21.25 -13.41 30.31
C ASN A 270 -21.64 -14.54 31.26
N LYS A 271 -21.11 -15.76 31.07
CA LYS A 271 -21.34 -16.88 32.01
C LYS A 271 -20.84 -16.56 33.41
N LYS A 272 -19.64 -15.99 33.53
CA LYS A 272 -19.05 -15.61 34.81
C LYS A 272 -19.86 -14.51 35.51
N MET A 273 -20.35 -13.53 34.75
CA MET A 273 -21.25 -12.48 35.27
C MET A 273 -22.55 -13.07 35.82
N ALA A 274 -23.20 -13.96 35.07
CA ALA A 274 -24.43 -14.61 35.53
C ALA A 274 -24.20 -15.46 36.80
N GLU A 275 -23.07 -16.16 36.89
CA GLU A 275 -22.70 -16.93 38.08
C GLU A 275 -22.44 -16.05 39.32
N MET A 276 -21.78 -14.90 39.12
CA MET A 276 -21.57 -13.90 40.17
C MET A 276 -22.89 -13.31 40.66
N GLU A 277 -23.79 -12.96 39.75
CA GLU A 277 -25.11 -12.42 40.07
C GLU A 277 -25.94 -13.41 40.89
N LEU A 278 -25.96 -14.68 40.47
CA LEU A 278 -26.63 -15.76 41.22
C LEU A 278 -26.02 -15.98 42.61
N THR A 279 -24.69 -15.88 42.73
CA THR A 279 -23.99 -15.99 44.01
C THR A 279 -24.33 -14.81 44.94
N ALA A 280 -24.40 -13.59 44.40
CA ALA A 280 -24.78 -12.39 45.15
C ALA A 280 -26.22 -12.49 45.67
N LEU A 281 -27.16 -12.94 44.82
CA LEU A 281 -28.55 -13.18 45.22
C LEU A 281 -28.66 -14.24 46.34
N ARG A 282 -27.89 -15.33 46.25
CA ARG A 282 -27.84 -16.34 47.32
C ARG A 282 -27.28 -15.80 48.62
N ALA A 283 -26.27 -14.93 48.56
CA ALA A 283 -25.69 -14.32 49.76
C ALA A 283 -26.63 -13.34 50.45
N GLN A 284 -27.59 -12.73 49.72
CA GLN A 284 -28.62 -11.86 50.30
C GLN A 284 -29.65 -12.65 51.13
N MET A 285 -29.88 -13.93 50.84
CA MET A 285 -30.76 -14.79 51.62
C MET A 285 -30.01 -15.33 52.84
N ASN A 286 -30.10 -14.68 54.01
CA ASN A 286 -29.43 -15.12 55.25
C ASN A 286 -29.87 -16.56 55.63
N PRO A 287 -29.05 -17.62 55.40
CA PRO A 287 -29.52 -19.00 55.57
C PRO A 287 -29.86 -19.30 57.03
N HIS A 288 -29.15 -18.67 57.96
CA HIS A 288 -29.40 -18.80 59.39
C HIS A 288 -30.77 -18.23 59.80
N PHE A 289 -31.21 -17.12 59.19
CA PHE A 289 -32.55 -16.57 59.42
C PHE A 289 -33.65 -17.54 58.92
N ILE A 290 -33.45 -18.15 57.75
CA ILE A 290 -34.39 -19.14 57.19
C ILE A 290 -34.50 -20.37 58.10
N PHE A 291 -33.37 -20.95 58.52
CA PHE A 291 -33.38 -22.10 59.43
C PHE A 291 -34.03 -21.79 60.78
N ASN A 292 -33.75 -20.62 61.37
CA ASN A 292 -34.34 -20.22 62.65
C ASN A 292 -35.85 -19.97 62.55
N THR A 293 -36.31 -19.43 61.43
CA THR A 293 -37.73 -19.26 61.15
C THR A 293 -38.43 -20.62 61.07
N MET A 294 -37.84 -21.58 60.35
CA MET A 294 -38.41 -22.94 60.28
C MET A 294 -38.48 -23.61 61.65
N ASN A 295 -37.45 -23.46 62.49
CA ASN A 295 -37.46 -23.98 63.86
C ASN A 295 -38.54 -23.33 64.73
N SER A 296 -38.80 -22.02 64.55
CA SER A 296 -39.83 -21.31 65.30
C SER A 296 -41.24 -21.78 64.91
N ILE A 297 -41.47 -22.02 63.62
CA ILE A 297 -42.72 -22.64 63.12
C ILE A 297 -42.87 -24.05 63.70
N GLN A 298 -41.79 -24.84 63.72
CA GLN A 298 -41.80 -26.17 64.31
C GLN A 298 -42.14 -26.13 65.81
N ASP A 299 -41.61 -25.17 66.57
CA ASP A 299 -41.92 -25.01 68.00
C ASP A 299 -43.40 -24.70 68.26
N TYR A 300 -44.02 -23.80 67.46
CA TYR A 300 -45.47 -23.54 67.56
C TYR A 300 -46.31 -24.77 67.21
N ILE A 301 -45.91 -25.54 66.18
CA ILE A 301 -46.57 -26.81 65.84
C ILE A 301 -46.45 -27.81 66.99
N LEU A 302 -45.29 -27.93 67.62
CA LEU A 302 -45.06 -28.82 68.77
C LEU A 302 -45.84 -28.39 70.02
N LYS A 303 -46.02 -27.09 70.22
CA LYS A 303 -46.87 -26.50 71.28
C LYS A 303 -48.36 -26.57 70.98
N ASN A 304 -48.75 -27.15 69.84
CA ASN A 304 -50.12 -27.29 69.36
C ASN A 304 -50.85 -25.95 69.16
N ASP A 305 -50.11 -24.89 68.84
CA ASP A 305 -50.62 -23.55 68.53
C ASP A 305 -50.59 -23.33 67.01
N ALA A 306 -51.57 -23.93 66.33
CA ALA A 306 -51.68 -23.92 64.88
C ALA A 306 -51.89 -22.50 64.31
N ASP A 307 -52.59 -21.64 65.04
CA ASP A 307 -52.88 -20.26 64.62
C ASP A 307 -51.62 -19.40 64.66
N ALA A 308 -50.81 -19.49 65.72
CA ALA A 308 -49.52 -18.80 65.78
C ALA A 308 -48.56 -19.32 64.69
N ALA A 309 -48.52 -20.63 64.46
CA ALA A 309 -47.71 -21.22 63.39
C ALA A 309 -48.11 -20.72 61.99
N GLN A 310 -49.41 -20.68 61.70
CA GLN A 310 -49.94 -20.21 60.41
C GLN A 310 -49.69 -18.71 60.21
N ASN A 311 -49.87 -17.90 61.25
CA ASN A 311 -49.58 -16.47 61.22
C ASN A 311 -48.09 -16.20 60.98
N TYR A 312 -47.21 -16.92 61.70
CA TYR A 312 -45.76 -16.83 61.53
C TYR A 312 -45.32 -17.24 60.11
N LEU A 313 -45.87 -18.34 59.58
CA LEU A 313 -45.60 -18.81 58.22
C LEU A 313 -46.04 -17.79 57.16
N SER A 314 -47.22 -17.18 57.33
CA SER A 314 -47.75 -16.19 56.39
C SER A 314 -46.89 -14.93 56.36
N LYS A 315 -46.47 -14.44 57.54
CA LYS A 315 -45.55 -13.30 57.66
C LYS A 315 -44.17 -13.60 57.07
N PHE A 316 -43.66 -14.81 57.30
CA PHE A 316 -42.41 -15.26 56.72
C PHE A 316 -42.47 -15.31 55.18
N ALA A 317 -43.53 -15.91 54.61
CA ALA A 317 -43.71 -15.97 53.17
C ALA A 317 -43.79 -14.58 52.53
N ASN A 318 -44.48 -13.64 53.18
CA ASN A 318 -44.56 -12.24 52.72
C ASN A 318 -43.19 -11.54 52.76
N LEU A 319 -42.40 -11.75 53.82
CA LEU A 319 -41.05 -11.20 53.91
C LEU A 319 -40.13 -11.77 52.82
N ILE A 320 -40.16 -13.09 52.58
CA ILE A 320 -39.34 -13.72 51.53
C ILE A 320 -39.72 -13.22 50.14
N ARG A 321 -41.02 -13.09 49.86
CA ARG A 321 -41.49 -12.51 48.60
C ARG A 321 -41.01 -11.07 48.44
N SER A 322 -41.15 -10.24 49.47
CA SER A 322 -40.67 -8.85 49.46
C SER A 322 -39.15 -8.76 49.25
N ILE A 323 -38.36 -9.63 49.88
CA ILE A 323 -36.89 -9.69 49.70
C ILE A 323 -36.54 -10.05 48.26
N LEU A 324 -37.20 -11.06 47.68
CA LEU A 324 -36.96 -11.50 46.31
C LEU A 324 -37.37 -10.46 45.26
N ASP A 325 -38.55 -9.86 45.42
CA ASP A 325 -39.05 -8.83 44.51
C ASP A 325 -38.16 -7.57 44.56
N ASN A 326 -37.78 -7.14 45.77
CA ASN A 326 -36.92 -5.97 45.97
C ASN A 326 -35.48 -6.21 45.46
N SER A 327 -34.94 -7.43 45.57
CA SER A 327 -33.58 -7.75 45.11
C SER A 327 -33.34 -7.48 43.62
N GLN A 328 -34.40 -7.49 42.79
CA GLN A 328 -34.30 -7.24 41.34
C GLN A 328 -34.28 -5.75 40.97
N LEU A 329 -34.72 -4.88 41.88
CA LEU A 329 -34.97 -3.46 41.57
C LEU A 329 -33.78 -2.53 41.87
N GLY A 330 -32.77 -3.01 42.61
CA GLY A 330 -31.58 -2.25 43.00
C GLY A 330 -31.82 -1.14 44.05
N VAL A 331 -32.93 -0.41 43.92
CA VAL A 331 -33.46 0.61 44.84
C VAL A 331 -34.94 0.36 45.11
N ILE A 332 -35.42 0.72 46.30
CA ILE A 332 -36.83 0.63 46.73
C ILE A 332 -37.26 1.91 47.42
N THR A 333 -38.57 2.12 47.53
CA THR A 333 -39.14 3.23 48.29
C THR A 333 -38.91 3.05 49.79
N ILE A 334 -38.87 4.16 50.54
CA ILE A 334 -38.76 4.10 52.01
C ILE A 334 -39.98 3.38 52.62
N GLU A 335 -41.17 3.51 52.04
CA GLU A 335 -42.36 2.75 52.46
C GLU A 335 -42.13 1.24 52.39
N GLU A 336 -41.59 0.74 51.28
CA GLU A 336 -41.28 -0.68 51.09
C GLU A 336 -40.20 -1.16 52.08
N GLU A 337 -39.15 -0.38 52.32
CA GLU A 337 -38.13 -0.71 53.31
C GLU A 337 -38.72 -0.75 54.72
N VAL A 338 -39.48 0.27 55.13
CA VAL A 338 -40.11 0.33 56.47
C VAL A 338 -41.05 -0.85 56.69
N LYS A 339 -41.83 -1.21 55.67
CA LYS A 339 -42.72 -2.39 55.71
C LYS A 339 -41.92 -3.68 55.86
N ALA A 340 -40.83 -3.84 55.10
CA ALA A 340 -39.96 -5.02 55.18
C ALA A 340 -39.26 -5.14 56.55
N LEU A 341 -38.70 -4.04 57.06
CA LEU A 341 -38.08 -3.97 58.39
C LEU A 341 -39.10 -4.25 59.50
N GLY A 342 -40.33 -3.74 59.36
CA GLY A 342 -41.44 -4.02 60.28
C GLY A 342 -41.78 -5.50 60.35
N LEU A 343 -41.98 -6.15 59.19
CA LEU A 343 -42.21 -7.59 59.11
C LEU A 343 -41.05 -8.41 59.70
N TYR A 344 -39.82 -7.98 59.43
CA TYR A 344 -38.63 -8.62 60.00
C TYR A 344 -38.60 -8.53 61.52
N LEU A 345 -38.81 -7.34 62.09
CA LEU A 345 -38.83 -7.13 63.55
C LEU A 345 -39.94 -7.87 64.24
N GLU A 346 -41.10 -7.96 63.58
CA GLU A 346 -42.24 -8.68 64.12
C GLU A 346 -41.95 -10.19 64.22
N LEU A 347 -41.38 -10.79 63.17
CA LEU A 347 -40.96 -12.20 63.19
C LEU A 347 -39.88 -12.46 64.25
N GLU A 348 -38.90 -11.56 64.36
CA GLU A 348 -37.86 -11.66 65.38
C GLU A 348 -38.43 -11.52 66.80
N SER A 349 -39.35 -10.57 67.03
CA SER A 349 -40.00 -10.37 68.33
C SER A 349 -40.84 -11.58 68.76
N LEU A 350 -41.59 -12.18 67.82
CA LEU A 350 -42.35 -13.42 68.06
C LEU A 350 -41.43 -14.57 68.54
N ARG A 351 -40.20 -14.64 68.05
CA ARG A 351 -39.22 -15.65 68.49
C ARG A 351 -38.67 -15.37 69.90
N PHE A 352 -38.71 -14.12 70.35
CA PHE A 352 -38.39 -13.73 71.73
C PHE A 352 -39.62 -13.68 72.64
N GLU A 353 -40.70 -14.42 72.30
CA GLU A 353 -41.95 -14.47 73.06
C GLU A 353 -42.58 -13.07 73.26
N GLY A 354 -42.40 -12.16 72.30
CA GLY A 354 -42.90 -10.79 72.37
C GLY A 354 -42.15 -9.88 73.35
N LYS A 355 -40.98 -10.30 73.86
CA LYS A 355 -40.20 -9.54 74.86
C LYS A 355 -39.37 -8.40 74.28
N ILE A 356 -39.43 -8.16 72.96
CA ILE A 356 -38.76 -7.04 72.30
C ILE A 356 -39.81 -5.98 71.99
N GLU A 357 -39.72 -4.84 72.67
CA GLU A 357 -40.44 -3.64 72.28
C GLU A 357 -39.67 -2.93 71.16
N TYR A 358 -40.32 -2.70 70.02
CA TYR A 358 -39.69 -1.98 68.92
C TYR A 358 -40.58 -0.86 68.39
N SER A 359 -39.95 0.15 67.81
CA SER A 359 -40.64 1.24 67.12
C SER A 359 -39.88 1.60 65.85
N ILE A 360 -40.63 1.87 64.78
CA ILE A 360 -40.11 2.46 63.55
C ILE A 360 -40.81 3.81 63.39
N LEU A 361 -40.04 4.90 63.45
CA LEU A 361 -40.54 6.25 63.28
C LEU A 361 -39.95 6.83 62.00
N VAL A 362 -40.81 7.43 61.18
CA VAL A 362 -40.42 8.15 59.97
C VAL A 362 -40.83 9.60 60.14
N ASP A 363 -39.87 10.51 59.95
CA ASP A 363 -40.13 11.94 59.99
C ASP A 363 -41.10 12.32 58.85
N ASN A 364 -42.08 13.18 59.16
CA ASN A 364 -43.07 13.67 58.20
C ASN A 364 -42.44 14.46 57.03
N SER A 365 -41.18 14.85 57.14
CA SER A 365 -40.42 15.52 56.07
C SER A 365 -39.95 14.59 54.95
N ILE A 366 -40.12 13.26 55.09
CA ILE A 366 -39.74 12.25 54.11
C ILE A 366 -40.97 11.86 53.28
N ASP A 367 -40.86 11.87 51.95
CA ASP A 367 -41.89 11.31 51.08
C ASP A 367 -41.66 9.81 50.93
N THR A 368 -42.29 9.01 51.80
CA THR A 368 -42.06 7.57 51.83
C THR A 368 -42.43 6.84 50.54
N THR A 369 -43.28 7.44 49.70
CA THR A 369 -43.75 6.84 48.44
C THR A 369 -42.85 7.16 47.26
N TYR A 370 -42.11 8.27 47.34
CA TYR A 370 -41.25 8.75 46.26
C TYR A 370 -39.77 8.51 46.54
N ASP A 371 -39.32 8.80 47.76
CA ASP A 371 -37.90 8.76 48.14
C ASP A 371 -37.38 7.32 48.11
N ARG A 372 -36.28 7.11 47.38
CA ARG A 372 -35.69 5.79 47.17
C ARG A 372 -34.36 5.60 47.87
N ILE A 373 -34.15 4.38 48.35
CA ILE A 373 -32.90 3.93 48.96
C ILE A 373 -32.45 2.58 48.41
N PRO A 374 -31.13 2.29 48.43
CA PRO A 374 -30.62 0.97 48.06
C PRO A 374 -31.19 -0.13 48.97
N VAL A 375 -31.68 -1.21 48.35
CA VAL A 375 -32.31 -2.33 49.06
C VAL A 375 -31.37 -2.98 50.08
N MET A 376 -31.90 -3.46 51.21
CA MET A 376 -31.15 -4.28 52.19
C MET A 376 -29.87 -3.63 52.74
N LEU A 377 -29.83 -2.30 52.86
CA LEU A 377 -28.72 -1.60 53.48
C LEU A 377 -28.85 -1.56 55.02
N ILE A 378 -30.07 -1.41 55.52
CA ILE A 378 -30.35 -1.19 56.95
C ILE A 378 -30.49 -2.51 57.71
N GLN A 379 -31.12 -3.51 57.08
CA GLN A 379 -31.41 -4.81 57.67
C GLN A 379 -30.19 -5.45 58.41
N PRO A 380 -28.96 -5.51 57.87
CA PRO A 380 -27.82 -6.12 58.55
C PRO A 380 -27.49 -5.48 59.91
N TYR A 381 -27.69 -4.16 60.05
CA TYR A 381 -27.47 -3.44 61.30
C TYR A 381 -28.55 -3.77 62.32
N LEU A 382 -29.79 -3.93 61.85
CA LEU A 382 -30.92 -4.36 62.66
C LEU A 382 -30.73 -5.81 63.17
N GLU A 383 -30.25 -6.72 62.30
CA GLU A 383 -29.93 -8.09 62.72
C GLU A 383 -28.88 -8.08 63.84
N ASN A 384 -27.82 -7.29 63.69
CA ASN A 384 -26.78 -7.18 64.71
C ASN A 384 -27.32 -6.62 66.03
N ALA A 385 -28.19 -5.61 65.99
CA ALA A 385 -28.81 -5.03 67.17
C ALA A 385 -29.61 -6.08 67.96
N ILE A 386 -30.38 -6.92 67.29
CA ILE A 386 -31.18 -7.99 67.93
C ILE A 386 -30.27 -9.11 68.46
N TRP A 387 -29.41 -9.65 67.59
CA TRP A 387 -28.68 -10.88 67.90
C TRP A 387 -27.46 -10.68 68.78
N HIS A 388 -26.71 -9.59 68.57
CA HIS A 388 -25.53 -9.25 69.36
C HIS A 388 -25.84 -8.30 70.51
N GLY A 389 -26.80 -7.38 70.35
CA GLY A 389 -27.22 -6.46 71.40
C GLY A 389 -28.21 -7.10 72.38
N LEU A 390 -29.42 -7.43 71.90
CA LEU A 390 -30.58 -7.75 72.76
C LEU A 390 -30.65 -9.21 73.23
N ARG A 391 -30.07 -10.17 72.49
CA ARG A 391 -30.18 -11.61 72.79
C ARG A 391 -29.78 -11.96 74.24
N HIS A 392 -28.68 -11.37 74.73
CA HIS A 392 -28.11 -11.68 76.04
C HIS A 392 -28.59 -10.76 77.16
N LYS A 393 -29.41 -9.75 76.85
CA LYS A 393 -30.01 -8.85 77.84
C LYS A 393 -31.10 -9.60 78.61
N LYS A 394 -31.05 -9.53 79.94
CA LYS A 394 -32.05 -10.15 80.83
C LYS A 394 -33.22 -9.22 81.15
N ASP A 395 -32.96 -7.91 81.17
CA ASP A 395 -33.97 -6.88 81.40
C ASP A 395 -34.75 -6.55 80.12
N LYS A 396 -35.65 -5.56 80.21
CA LYS A 396 -36.48 -5.06 79.10
C LYS A 396 -35.64 -4.83 77.84
N LYS A 397 -36.05 -5.39 76.71
CA LYS A 397 -35.37 -5.27 75.41
C LYS A 397 -36.10 -4.23 74.56
N SER A 398 -35.40 -3.19 74.14
CA SER A 398 -35.96 -2.14 73.30
C SER A 398 -35.09 -1.88 72.07
N LEU A 399 -35.74 -1.62 70.95
CA LEU A 399 -35.10 -1.27 69.69
C LEU A 399 -35.87 -0.14 68.99
N ALA A 400 -35.22 0.99 68.73
CA ALA A 400 -35.81 2.10 67.98
C ALA A 400 -35.11 2.25 66.64
N VAL A 401 -35.91 2.42 65.58
CA VAL A 401 -35.44 2.72 64.23
C VAL A 401 -36.08 4.04 63.80
N ASN A 402 -35.26 5.08 63.61
CA ASN A 402 -35.74 6.40 63.23
C ASN A 402 -35.21 6.78 61.85
N PHE A 403 -36.08 7.25 60.99
CA PHE A 403 -35.75 7.81 59.68
C PHE A 403 -35.95 9.32 59.72
N GLU A 404 -34.88 10.08 59.49
CA GLU A 404 -34.88 11.55 59.52
C GLU A 404 -34.30 12.09 58.22
N ALA A 405 -34.87 13.17 57.69
CA ALA A 405 -34.29 13.90 56.56
C ALA A 405 -33.23 14.89 57.06
N THR A 406 -32.02 14.81 56.53
CA THR A 406 -30.88 15.69 56.86
C THR A 406 -30.32 16.31 55.58
N GLY A 407 -31.00 17.36 55.09
CA GLY A 407 -30.70 17.93 53.77
C GLY A 407 -31.09 16.97 52.65
N GLU A 408 -30.18 16.67 51.73
CA GLU A 408 -30.38 15.69 50.63
C GLU A 408 -30.08 14.23 51.05
N ARG A 409 -30.01 13.96 52.35
CA ARG A 409 -29.67 12.63 52.88
C ARG A 409 -30.71 12.15 53.86
N LEU A 410 -31.10 10.89 53.70
CA LEU A 410 -31.81 10.13 54.71
C LEU A 410 -30.83 9.65 55.77
N LYS A 411 -31.12 9.96 57.03
CA LYS A 411 -30.42 9.44 58.19
C LYS A 411 -31.30 8.36 58.84
N CYS A 412 -30.86 7.11 58.77
CA CYS A 412 -31.48 6.02 59.51
C CYS A 412 -30.69 5.77 60.80
N THR A 413 -31.34 5.92 61.95
CA THR A 413 -30.75 5.71 63.27
C THR A 413 -31.36 4.48 63.92
N ILE A 414 -30.53 3.47 64.23
CA ILE A 414 -30.92 2.27 64.96
C ILE A 414 -30.33 2.34 66.36
N VAL A 415 -31.16 2.30 67.39
CA VAL A 415 -30.75 2.32 68.80
C VAL A 415 -31.26 1.07 69.51
N ASP A 416 -30.35 0.26 70.01
CA ASP A 416 -30.67 -0.85 70.92
C ASP A 416 -30.25 -0.53 72.35
N ASN A 417 -30.93 -1.13 73.32
CA ASN A 417 -30.57 -1.04 74.74
C ASN A 417 -29.78 -2.27 75.25
N GLY A 418 -29.11 -2.98 74.34
CA GLY A 418 -28.45 -4.27 74.58
C GLY A 418 -27.22 -4.20 75.47
N VAL A 419 -26.46 -5.31 75.51
CA VAL A 419 -25.27 -5.45 76.37
C VAL A 419 -24.04 -4.64 75.87
N GLY A 420 -24.13 -4.00 74.71
CA GLY A 420 -23.02 -3.27 74.07
C GLY A 420 -22.00 -4.18 73.37
N ARG A 421 -21.19 -3.60 72.48
CA ARG A 421 -20.31 -4.37 71.58
C ARG A 421 -19.11 -5.01 72.29
N GLU A 422 -18.53 -4.33 73.27
CA GLU A 422 -17.38 -4.84 74.05
C GLU A 422 -17.77 -6.09 74.85
N GLU A 423 -18.91 -6.05 75.51
CA GLU A 423 -19.43 -7.19 76.29
C GLU A 423 -19.90 -8.33 75.38
N ALA A 424 -20.56 -8.02 74.26
CA ALA A 424 -20.94 -9.02 73.26
C ALA A 424 -19.71 -9.78 72.70
N LYS A 425 -18.58 -9.08 72.46
CA LYS A 425 -17.31 -9.70 72.06
C LYS A 425 -16.74 -10.60 73.16
N ARG A 426 -16.82 -10.18 74.43
CA ARG A 426 -16.37 -10.97 75.58
C ARG A 426 -17.17 -12.27 75.73
N LEU A 427 -18.51 -12.19 75.63
CA LEU A 427 -19.41 -13.34 75.69
C LEU A 427 -19.18 -14.33 74.53
N LYS A 428 -18.92 -13.82 73.32
CA LYS A 428 -18.65 -14.64 72.13
C LYS A 428 -17.33 -15.43 72.24
N LYS A 429 -16.30 -14.85 72.86
CA LYS A 429 -15.00 -15.49 73.10
C LYS A 429 -15.11 -16.65 74.11
N ASN A 430 -16.01 -16.54 75.09
CA ASN A 430 -16.26 -17.58 76.09
C ASN A 430 -17.11 -18.75 75.56
N GLN A 431 -17.87 -18.58 74.47
CA GLN A 431 -18.76 -19.60 73.90
C GLN A 431 -18.15 -20.39 72.72
N GLY A 432 -16.86 -20.23 72.43
CA GLY A 432 -16.16 -21.03 71.39
C GLY A 432 -16.65 -20.82 69.95
N SER A 433 -17.50 -19.82 69.69
CA SER A 433 -18.05 -19.55 68.36
C SER A 433 -17.06 -18.77 67.49
N THR A 434 -16.44 -19.45 66.53
CA THR A 434 -15.54 -18.89 65.50
C THR A 434 -16.28 -18.25 64.32
N HIS A 435 -17.59 -18.01 64.42
CA HIS A 435 -18.37 -17.45 63.32
C HIS A 435 -17.99 -15.98 63.09
N LYS A 436 -17.16 -15.73 62.07
CA LYS A 436 -16.89 -14.39 61.51
C LYS A 436 -18.23 -13.76 61.11
N SER A 437 -18.42 -12.48 61.41
CA SER A 437 -19.60 -11.71 61.02
C SER A 437 -19.55 -11.41 59.51
N GLN A 438 -19.84 -12.42 58.70
CA GLN A 438 -19.83 -12.29 57.24
C GLN A 438 -20.80 -11.22 56.76
N GLY A 439 -21.95 -11.06 57.42
CA GLY A 439 -22.95 -10.03 57.10
C GLY A 439 -22.37 -8.61 57.07
N MET A 440 -21.64 -8.20 58.11
CA MET A 440 -21.04 -6.85 58.16
C MET A 440 -19.92 -6.64 57.14
N HIS A 441 -19.18 -7.69 56.79
CA HIS A 441 -18.15 -7.61 55.76
C HIS A 441 -18.78 -7.42 54.38
N ILE A 442 -19.83 -8.18 54.08
CA ILE A 442 -20.61 -8.07 52.84
C ILE A 442 -21.28 -6.70 52.74
N THR A 443 -21.89 -6.19 53.82
CA THR A 443 -22.48 -4.84 53.83
C THR A 443 -21.44 -3.76 53.60
N LYS A 444 -20.23 -3.92 54.16
CA LYS A 444 -19.13 -2.97 53.95
C LYS A 444 -18.63 -2.98 52.50
N GLU A 445 -18.35 -4.15 51.93
CA GLU A 445 -17.93 -4.28 50.52
C GLU A 445 -19.00 -3.72 49.57
N ARG A 446 -20.28 -3.96 49.87
CA ARG A 446 -21.39 -3.40 49.11
C ARG A 446 -21.45 -1.88 49.20
N LEU A 447 -21.25 -1.31 50.38
CA LEU A 447 -21.19 0.15 50.57
C LEU A 447 -20.01 0.77 49.80
N GLU A 448 -18.87 0.09 49.74
CA GLU A 448 -17.71 0.50 48.92
C GLU A 448 -18.03 0.46 47.41
N ILE A 449 -18.71 -0.58 46.93
CA ILE A 449 -19.15 -0.69 45.52
C ILE A 449 -20.14 0.42 45.18
N LEU A 450 -21.17 0.64 46.02
CA LEU A 450 -22.17 1.66 45.75
C LEU A 450 -21.61 3.09 45.83
N ASN A 451 -20.60 3.33 46.68
CA ASN A 451 -19.89 4.61 46.75
C ASN A 451 -18.92 4.84 45.58
N SER A 452 -18.54 3.80 44.84
CA SER A 452 -17.58 3.94 43.72
C SER A 452 -18.16 4.65 42.49
N SER A 453 -19.49 4.69 42.37
CA SER A 453 -20.22 5.22 41.22
C SER A 453 -21.07 6.46 41.54
N GLN A 454 -21.03 6.99 42.76
CA GLN A 454 -21.86 8.12 43.21
C GLN A 454 -21.02 9.29 43.74
N GLU A 455 -21.40 10.52 43.43
CA GLU A 455 -20.77 11.74 43.97
C GLU A 455 -21.05 11.90 45.47
N ASN A 456 -22.27 11.59 45.91
CA ASN A 456 -22.68 11.61 47.32
C ASN A 456 -22.46 10.24 47.97
N LYS A 457 -21.45 10.13 48.83
CA LYS A 457 -21.10 8.87 49.49
C LYS A 457 -22.02 8.56 50.67
N MET A 458 -22.45 7.31 50.74
CA MET A 458 -23.04 6.70 51.93
C MET A 458 -21.99 6.47 53.02
N SER A 459 -22.38 6.64 54.28
CA SER A 459 -21.52 6.40 55.43
C SER A 459 -22.30 5.76 56.57
N VAL A 460 -21.58 5.02 57.42
CA VAL A 460 -22.14 4.36 58.59
C VAL A 460 -21.28 4.68 59.80
N GLU A 461 -21.91 5.20 60.84
CA GLU A 461 -21.29 5.51 62.12
C GLU A 461 -21.88 4.60 63.20
N ILE A 462 -21.02 3.99 64.01
CA ILE A 462 -21.45 3.09 65.09
C ILE A 462 -20.89 3.64 66.39
N THR A 463 -21.77 4.00 67.31
CA THR A 463 -21.47 4.59 68.61
C THR A 463 -21.96 3.67 69.73
N ASP A 464 -21.10 3.30 70.67
CA ASP A 464 -21.49 2.57 71.87
C ASP A 464 -22.07 3.55 72.91
N LEU A 465 -23.27 3.27 73.41
CA LEU A 465 -23.92 4.07 74.45
C LEU A 465 -23.45 3.60 75.82
N LYS A 466 -22.92 4.51 76.64
CA LYS A 466 -22.42 4.22 78.00
C LYS A 466 -23.10 5.14 79.01
N ALA A 467 -23.39 4.62 80.20
CA ALA A 467 -23.84 5.41 81.34
C ALA A 467 -22.67 6.19 81.97
N GLU A 468 -22.97 7.13 82.86
CA GLU A 468 -21.95 7.93 83.57
C GLU A 468 -20.97 7.07 84.40
N ASP A 469 -21.38 5.87 84.81
CA ASP A 469 -20.55 4.88 85.52
C ASP A 469 -19.71 3.98 84.59
N GLY A 470 -19.78 4.19 83.27
CA GLY A 470 -19.09 3.41 82.24
C GLY A 470 -19.76 2.10 81.85
N SER A 471 -20.93 1.76 82.42
CA SER A 471 -21.70 0.58 82.03
C SER A 471 -22.34 0.74 80.64
N ALA A 472 -22.46 -0.36 79.90
CA ALA A 472 -23.02 -0.34 78.55
C ALA A 472 -24.55 -0.17 78.59
N LEU A 473 -25.05 0.89 77.95
CA LEU A 473 -26.47 1.18 77.76
C LEU A 473 -27.01 0.65 76.43
N GLY A 474 -26.14 0.31 75.48
CA GLY A 474 -26.51 -0.28 74.20
C GLY A 474 -25.65 0.22 73.04
N THR A 475 -26.16 0.14 71.81
CA THR A 475 -25.47 0.61 70.61
C THR A 475 -26.38 1.53 69.79
N LYS A 476 -25.80 2.61 69.26
CA LYS A 476 -26.41 3.47 68.24
C LYS A 476 -25.69 3.27 66.91
N VAL A 477 -26.43 2.99 65.85
CA VAL A 477 -25.94 2.93 64.47
C VAL A 477 -26.63 4.02 63.66
N GLU A 478 -25.86 4.85 62.99
CA GLU A 478 -26.35 5.91 62.10
C GLU A 478 -25.89 5.60 60.67
N VAL A 479 -26.85 5.40 59.77
CA VAL A 479 -26.62 5.14 58.35
C VAL A 479 -27.08 6.36 57.57
N TYR A 480 -26.16 6.98 56.84
CA TYR A 480 -26.44 8.15 56.01
C TYR A 480 -26.53 7.72 54.55
N ILE A 481 -27.69 7.95 53.94
CA ILE A 481 -28.05 7.48 52.60
C ILE A 481 -28.49 8.69 51.76
N PRO A 482 -27.88 8.94 50.59
CA PRO A 482 -28.41 9.93 49.65
C PRO A 482 -29.80 9.51 49.16
N ILE A 483 -30.78 10.40 49.23
CA ILE A 483 -32.11 10.16 48.64
C ILE A 483 -31.98 10.34 47.12
N GLN A 484 -32.59 9.44 46.35
CA GLN A 484 -32.54 9.42 44.88
C GLN A 484 -33.91 9.67 44.24
#